data_AF-A0A7V3UE15-F1
#
_entry.id   AF-A0A7V3UE15-F1
#
_cell.length_a   1.000
_cell.length_b   1.000
_cell.length_c   1.000
_cell.angle_alpha   90.00
_cell.angle_beta   90.00
_cell.angle_gamma   90.00
#
_symmetry.space_group_name_H-M   'P 1'
#
loop_
_entity.id
_entity.type
_entity.pdbx_description
1 polymer ?
#
loop_
_entity_poly.entity_id
_entity_poly.type
_entity_poly.pdbx_seq_one_letter_code
_entity_poly.pdbx_strand_id
1 'polypeptide(L)'
;MKTTTRTILFLLFTGFSICSLGQTPVLNSYPAASAVILLDFDGHLVTGTPWNYAGDINCSASGLTSEQITEVFNRVAEDFRPFNINITTEEAKYAAAPINRRMRVIITTSHEWYGTGAGGVAYINCFTWGNDTPAFVFSALFGFNIKNIAEASAHEAGHTLGLRHQSTYNSSCVKTSDYNWGQGSGEIGWAPIMGAGYYQNLTLWHNGPNSLGCTNYQTDLSIITNATNGFGFRTDDHNNNYAAATVAAFNGAGQFSINGVIEETSDEDLFSFTVSALGTFTLDAVPYNVGTGNSGSDLDLNIDLLDQTHTVVGTYNPGTQLNSVIDTTLSAGTYYLRVDGKGNMYAPEYGSLGSYSLLGTFTEGIILPLKELELKGNSEKNEHSLFWVVNSKEKIIAQKLERSSDGNYFLPIATPDKDTRNYSYTYLPQTPVQYRLIVEFANGKKSYSNVITLRPETIFKPKLNGNLITGKQLNVSCPEDFEYSIIDHTGKAITKGRIIKGSSSVEAGFLAAGIYIIRFTNGKGQWSEKFVKK
;
A
#
# COMPACT_ATOMS: atom_id res chain seq x y z
N MET A 1 34.76 -18.26 81.82
CA MET A 1 33.59 -18.53 80.95
C MET A 1 33.32 -17.29 80.10
N LYS A 2 33.38 -17.45 78.76
CA LYS A 2 32.81 -16.59 77.68
C LYS A 2 33.33 -15.15 77.57
N THR A 3 34.39 -14.88 76.79
CA THR A 3 34.43 -14.54 75.34
C THR A 3 33.89 -13.16 74.96
N THR A 4 34.82 -12.23 74.75
CA THR A 4 34.79 -11.08 73.83
C THR A 4 34.78 -11.55 72.37
N THR A 5 34.17 -10.79 71.44
CA THR A 5 34.85 -10.02 70.36
C THR A 5 33.84 -9.51 69.32
N ARG A 6 34.16 -8.31 68.80
CA ARG A 6 33.48 -7.46 67.81
C ARG A 6 33.44 -8.04 66.39
N THR A 7 32.42 -7.60 65.65
CA THR A 7 32.32 -7.25 64.22
C THR A 7 33.45 -7.68 63.27
N ILE A 8 33.13 -8.52 62.27
CA ILE A 8 33.61 -8.40 60.88
C ILE A 8 32.47 -8.80 59.92
N LEU A 9 32.08 -7.83 59.10
CA LEU A 9 31.31 -7.95 57.86
C LEU A 9 32.27 -8.43 56.76
N PHE A 10 32.01 -9.57 56.12
CA PHE A 10 32.65 -9.91 54.84
C PHE A 10 31.66 -10.65 53.95
N LEU A 11 31.50 -10.12 52.73
CA LEU A 11 30.64 -10.58 51.65
C LEU A 11 30.79 -12.08 51.35
N LEU A 12 29.66 -12.76 51.22
CA LEU A 12 29.49 -13.87 50.29
C LEU A 12 28.20 -13.62 49.49
N PHE A 13 28.25 -12.63 48.59
CA PHE A 13 27.32 -12.57 47.46
C PHE A 13 27.73 -13.70 46.51
N THR A 14 27.23 -14.91 46.76
CA THR A 14 27.10 -15.89 45.70
C THR A 14 25.93 -15.43 44.86
N GLY A 15 26.23 -15.01 43.62
CA GLY A 15 25.22 -14.68 42.63
C GLY A 15 24.40 -15.91 42.33
N PHE A 16 23.30 -16.09 43.07
CA PHE A 16 22.13 -16.73 42.51
C PHE A 16 21.59 -15.74 41.48
N SER A 17 21.90 -16.00 40.21
CA SER A 17 21.03 -15.56 39.13
C SER A 17 19.68 -16.22 39.39
N ILE A 18 18.81 -15.54 40.13
CA ILE A 18 17.39 -15.82 40.11
C ILE A 18 17.00 -15.47 38.67
N CYS A 19 16.99 -16.46 37.78
CA CYS A 19 16.19 -16.38 36.58
C CYS A 19 14.75 -16.29 37.10
N SER A 20 14.27 -15.06 37.25
CA SER A 20 12.85 -14.78 37.31
C SER A 20 12.30 -15.24 35.97
N LEU A 21 11.86 -16.50 35.87
CA LEU A 21 10.90 -16.88 34.84
C LEU A 21 9.73 -15.93 35.05
N GLY A 22 9.49 -15.04 34.07
CA GLY A 22 8.42 -14.07 34.16
C GLY A 22 7.10 -14.77 34.46
N GLN A 23 6.26 -14.16 35.29
CA GLN A 23 4.91 -14.65 35.54
C GLN A 23 4.20 -14.87 34.18
N THR A 24 3.50 -16.00 34.02
CA THR A 24 2.68 -16.25 32.83
C THR A 24 1.72 -15.07 32.62
N PRO A 25 1.79 -14.39 31.46
CA PRO A 25 0.90 -13.26 31.17
C PRO A 25 -0.55 -13.68 31.30
N VAL A 26 -1.39 -12.82 31.88
CA VAL A 26 -2.83 -13.06 32.00
C VAL A 26 -3.52 -12.52 30.74
N LEU A 27 -3.97 -13.43 29.88
CA LEU A 27 -4.49 -13.13 28.55
C LEU A 27 -5.87 -13.77 28.35
N ASN A 28 -6.75 -13.08 27.63
CA ASN A 28 -8.10 -13.54 27.30
C ASN A 28 -8.47 -13.06 25.89
N SER A 29 -8.93 -13.98 25.05
CA SER A 29 -9.28 -13.69 23.64
C SER A 29 -10.74 -13.25 23.51
N TYR A 30 -11.63 -13.74 24.37
CA TYR A 30 -13.03 -13.36 24.42
C TYR A 30 -13.63 -13.58 25.83
N PRO A 31 -13.34 -12.70 26.81
CA PRO A 31 -13.66 -12.91 28.22
C PRO A 31 -15.13 -13.13 28.58
N ALA A 32 -16.05 -12.81 27.65
CA ALA A 32 -17.49 -12.94 27.81
C ALA A 32 -18.02 -14.34 27.44
N ALA A 33 -17.25 -15.15 26.72
CA ALA A 33 -17.65 -16.51 26.35
C ALA A 33 -17.78 -17.41 27.58
N SER A 34 -18.80 -18.27 27.57
CA SER A 34 -19.00 -19.27 28.63
C SER A 34 -18.07 -20.48 28.49
N ALA A 35 -17.70 -20.84 27.26
CA ALA A 35 -16.78 -21.93 26.98
C ALA A 35 -15.34 -21.42 27.06
N VAL A 36 -14.43 -22.23 27.60
CA VAL A 36 -13.03 -21.82 27.84
C VAL A 36 -12.05 -22.89 27.40
N ILE A 37 -10.98 -22.49 26.73
CA ILE A 37 -9.77 -23.29 26.58
C ILE A 37 -8.64 -22.56 27.32
N LEU A 38 -8.08 -23.22 28.32
CA LEU A 38 -6.90 -22.76 29.03
C LEU A 38 -5.65 -23.27 28.33
N LEU A 39 -4.77 -22.36 27.93
CA LEU A 39 -3.40 -22.66 27.56
C LEU A 39 -2.55 -22.56 28.83
N ASP A 40 -2.19 -23.72 29.39
CA ASP A 40 -1.43 -23.83 30.64
C ASP A 40 0.06 -23.95 30.34
N PHE A 41 0.82 -22.92 30.70
CA PHE A 41 2.28 -22.84 30.52
C PHE A 41 3.06 -23.03 31.82
N ASP A 42 2.37 -23.06 32.97
CA ASP A 42 2.98 -23.00 34.31
C ASP A 42 3.31 -24.40 34.86
N GLY A 43 2.69 -25.43 34.28
CA GLY A 43 2.81 -26.82 34.73
C GLY A 43 1.60 -27.24 35.56
N HIS A 44 1.38 -28.55 35.63
CA HIS A 44 0.14 -29.09 36.20
C HIS A 44 0.35 -30.52 36.74
N LEU A 45 -0.33 -30.85 37.84
CA LEU A 45 -0.43 -32.23 38.31
C LEU A 45 -1.69 -32.87 37.74
N VAL A 46 -1.52 -33.78 36.79
CA VAL A 46 -2.63 -34.53 36.18
C VAL A 46 -2.84 -35.82 36.96
N THR A 47 -4.02 -35.97 37.56
CA THR A 47 -4.43 -37.15 38.33
C THR A 47 -5.89 -37.50 38.06
N GLY A 48 -6.26 -38.77 38.22
CA GLY A 48 -7.65 -39.23 38.06
C GLY A 48 -8.21 -39.19 36.63
N THR A 49 -7.36 -39.05 35.62
CA THR A 49 -7.74 -39.01 34.21
C THR A 49 -7.33 -40.31 33.48
N PRO A 50 -7.86 -40.58 32.26
CA PRO A 50 -7.42 -41.72 31.46
C PRO A 50 -5.93 -41.71 31.07
N TRP A 51 -5.24 -40.57 31.17
CA TRP A 51 -3.79 -40.49 30.96
C TRP A 51 -2.98 -41.17 32.08
N ASN A 52 -3.57 -41.35 33.26
CA ASN A 52 -2.88 -41.86 34.44
C ASN A 52 -2.73 -43.40 34.47
N TYR A 53 -2.56 -44.04 33.31
CA TYR A 53 -2.40 -45.51 33.22
C TYR A 53 -1.13 -46.03 33.90
N ALA A 54 -0.12 -45.18 34.08
CA ALA A 54 1.14 -45.48 34.76
C ALA A 54 1.35 -44.65 36.04
N GLY A 55 0.30 -44.02 36.55
CA GLY A 55 0.34 -43.13 37.73
C GLY A 55 0.11 -41.65 37.40
N ASP A 56 0.26 -40.80 38.41
CA ASP A 56 0.13 -39.35 38.27
C ASP A 56 1.21 -38.76 37.37
N ILE A 57 0.86 -37.72 36.60
CA ILE A 57 1.78 -37.03 35.71
C ILE A 57 2.02 -35.64 36.28
N ASN A 58 3.26 -35.36 36.69
CA ASN A 58 3.65 -34.04 37.17
C ASN A 58 4.31 -33.25 36.04
N CYS A 59 3.55 -32.40 35.37
CA CYS A 59 4.02 -31.59 34.25
C CYS A 59 4.81 -30.38 34.74
N SER A 60 6.02 -30.21 34.20
CA SER A 60 6.82 -29.00 34.38
C SER A 60 6.30 -27.86 33.50
N ALA A 61 6.72 -26.63 33.79
CA ALA A 61 6.42 -25.47 32.96
C ALA A 61 6.88 -25.65 31.49
N SER A 62 6.29 -24.87 30.61
CA SER A 62 6.54 -24.89 29.16
C SER A 62 7.98 -24.55 28.76
N GLY A 63 8.71 -23.81 29.61
CA GLY A 63 10.05 -23.29 29.32
C GLY A 63 10.07 -22.06 28.39
N LEU A 64 8.91 -21.50 28.06
CA LEU A 64 8.78 -20.30 27.22
C LEU A 64 8.89 -19.01 28.04
N THR A 65 9.34 -17.91 27.42
CA THR A 65 9.30 -16.56 28.01
C THR A 65 7.90 -15.95 27.93
N SER A 66 7.63 -14.88 28.68
CA SER A 66 6.35 -14.17 28.65
C SER A 66 5.98 -13.67 27.24
N GLU A 67 6.95 -13.20 26.46
CA GLU A 67 6.74 -12.75 25.07
C GLU A 67 6.37 -13.93 24.16
N GLN A 68 7.07 -15.06 24.32
CA GLN A 68 6.81 -16.29 23.59
C GLN A 68 5.42 -16.86 23.92
N ILE A 69 5.03 -16.87 25.19
CA ILE A 69 3.69 -17.25 25.63
C ILE A 69 2.63 -16.36 24.99
N THR A 70 2.87 -15.05 24.94
CA THR A 70 1.94 -14.09 24.32
C THR A 70 1.77 -14.36 22.83
N GLU A 71 2.84 -14.70 22.11
CA GLU A 71 2.75 -15.07 20.69
C GLU A 71 2.01 -16.39 20.47
N VAL A 72 2.30 -17.44 21.26
CA VAL A 72 1.54 -18.71 21.19
C VAL A 72 0.06 -18.44 21.44
N PHE A 73 -0.25 -17.66 22.49
CA PHE A 73 -1.61 -17.26 22.80
C PHE A 73 -2.29 -16.54 21.63
N ASN A 74 -1.62 -15.56 21.01
CA ASN A 74 -2.20 -14.76 19.93
C ASN A 74 -2.53 -15.61 18.69
N ARG A 75 -1.65 -16.56 18.34
CA ARG A 75 -1.88 -17.50 17.22
C ARG A 75 -3.09 -18.40 17.49
N VAL A 76 -3.11 -19.08 18.64
CA VAL A 76 -4.24 -19.97 19.00
C VAL A 76 -5.53 -19.19 19.20
N ALA A 77 -5.45 -17.97 19.73
CA ALA A 77 -6.61 -17.09 19.86
C ALA A 77 -7.18 -16.67 18.50
N GLU A 78 -6.35 -16.60 17.47
CA GLU A 78 -6.78 -16.31 16.11
C GLU A 78 -7.42 -17.53 15.45
N ASP A 79 -6.84 -18.73 15.60
CA ASP A 79 -7.45 -19.97 15.11
C ASP A 79 -8.90 -20.14 15.64
N PHE A 80 -9.12 -19.75 16.90
CA PHE A 80 -10.43 -19.83 17.55
C PHE A 80 -11.24 -18.52 17.52
N ARG A 81 -10.76 -17.49 16.82
CA ARG A 81 -11.43 -16.18 16.72
C ARG A 81 -12.89 -16.28 16.24
N PRO A 82 -13.24 -17.14 15.27
CA PRO A 82 -14.62 -17.23 14.80
C PRO A 82 -15.62 -17.76 15.83
N PHE A 83 -15.16 -18.42 16.89
CA PHE A 83 -16.05 -19.15 17.80
C PHE A 83 -16.31 -18.41 19.11
N ASN A 84 -17.50 -18.64 19.69
CA ASN A 84 -17.89 -18.15 21.00
C ASN A 84 -17.23 -18.95 22.13
N ILE A 85 -15.89 -18.89 22.16
CA ILE A 85 -15.03 -19.55 23.12
C ILE A 85 -13.91 -18.59 23.54
N ASN A 86 -13.53 -18.65 24.81
CA ASN A 86 -12.41 -17.87 25.34
C ASN A 86 -11.16 -18.75 25.39
N ILE A 87 -10.20 -18.49 24.51
CA ILE A 87 -8.81 -18.89 24.72
C ILE A 87 -8.23 -17.99 25.81
N THR A 88 -7.64 -18.58 26.84
CA THR A 88 -7.09 -17.84 27.99
C THR A 88 -5.84 -18.52 28.56
N THR A 89 -5.02 -17.75 29.25
CA THR A 89 -3.94 -18.24 30.15
C THR A 89 -4.31 -18.06 31.62
N GLU A 90 -5.53 -17.61 31.91
CA GLU A 90 -6.00 -17.28 33.26
C GLU A 90 -6.75 -18.46 33.90
N GLU A 91 -6.11 -19.11 34.88
CA GLU A 91 -6.70 -20.23 35.63
C GLU A 91 -8.07 -19.89 36.25
N ALA A 92 -8.27 -18.65 36.72
CA ALA A 92 -9.54 -18.22 37.30
C ALA A 92 -10.70 -18.27 36.30
N LYS A 93 -10.45 -17.98 35.01
CA LYS A 93 -11.46 -18.08 33.94
C LYS A 93 -11.80 -19.53 33.62
N TYR A 94 -10.79 -20.40 33.56
CA TYR A 94 -10.98 -21.85 33.43
C TYR A 94 -11.81 -22.41 34.60
N ALA A 95 -11.44 -22.08 35.83
CA ALA A 95 -12.12 -22.56 37.02
C ALA A 95 -13.59 -22.11 37.11
N ALA A 96 -13.91 -20.91 36.62
CA ALA A 96 -15.26 -20.35 36.59
C ALA A 96 -16.14 -20.91 35.45
N ALA A 97 -15.54 -21.47 34.40
CA ALA A 97 -16.28 -22.05 33.28
C ALA A 97 -17.01 -23.34 33.68
N PRO A 98 -18.15 -23.67 33.04
CA PRO A 98 -18.84 -24.94 33.28
C PRO A 98 -17.91 -26.13 33.03
N ILE A 99 -17.95 -27.14 33.91
CA ILE A 99 -17.00 -28.27 33.88
C ILE A 99 -17.05 -29.06 32.56
N ASN A 100 -18.19 -29.07 31.88
CA ASN A 100 -18.41 -29.71 30.59
C ASN A 100 -18.24 -28.75 29.39
N ARG A 101 -17.70 -27.55 29.61
CA ARG A 101 -17.41 -26.52 28.59
C ARG A 101 -16.07 -25.85 28.84
N ARG A 102 -15.13 -26.61 29.40
CA ARG A 102 -13.77 -26.14 29.64
C ARG A 102 -12.77 -27.21 29.27
N MET A 103 -11.65 -26.81 28.70
CA MET A 103 -10.54 -27.69 28.37
C MET A 103 -9.22 -27.06 28.78
N ARG A 104 -8.32 -27.88 29.32
CA ARG A 104 -6.94 -27.48 29.60
C ARG A 104 -6.04 -28.11 28.55
N VAL A 105 -5.32 -27.28 27.82
CA VAL A 105 -4.17 -27.68 27.00
C VAL A 105 -2.93 -27.39 27.82
N ILE A 106 -2.20 -28.43 28.23
CA ILE A 106 -0.97 -28.32 29.00
C ILE A 106 0.20 -28.23 28.04
N ILE A 107 0.86 -27.07 27.96
CA ILE A 107 2.10 -26.87 27.22
C ILE A 107 3.26 -27.12 28.18
N THR A 108 3.98 -28.23 28.00
CA THR A 108 4.96 -28.69 28.98
C THR A 108 6.24 -29.22 28.34
N THR A 109 7.33 -29.12 29.09
CA THR A 109 8.58 -29.81 28.76
C THR A 109 8.55 -31.30 29.10
N SER A 110 7.58 -31.76 29.90
CA SER A 110 7.49 -33.13 30.40
C SER A 110 6.79 -34.06 29.41
N HIS A 111 7.58 -34.79 28.63
CA HIS A 111 7.10 -35.70 27.58
C HIS A 111 7.46 -37.18 27.83
N GLU A 112 8.33 -37.46 28.80
CA GLU A 112 8.95 -38.78 29.03
C GLU A 112 7.93 -39.88 29.36
N TRP A 113 6.82 -39.51 29.99
CA TRP A 113 5.72 -40.42 30.31
C TRP A 113 4.99 -40.93 29.05
N TYR A 114 4.98 -40.14 27.99
CA TYR A 114 4.34 -40.48 26.71
C TYR A 114 5.35 -41.01 25.67
N GLY A 115 6.56 -40.43 25.64
CA GLY A 115 7.63 -40.75 24.69
C GLY A 115 7.99 -39.57 23.79
N THR A 116 8.51 -39.87 22.60
CA THR A 116 8.99 -38.86 21.62
C THR A 116 8.33 -38.98 20.24
N GLY A 117 7.30 -39.82 20.11
CA GLY A 117 6.65 -40.11 18.83
C GLY A 117 5.57 -39.10 18.40
N ALA A 118 5.21 -38.14 19.25
CA ALA A 118 4.20 -37.12 18.96
C ALA A 118 4.60 -35.78 19.58
N GLY A 119 4.25 -34.67 18.93
CA GLY A 119 4.47 -33.31 19.45
C GLY A 119 3.39 -32.86 20.45
N GLY A 120 2.22 -33.48 20.39
CA GLY A 120 1.11 -33.28 21.32
C GLY A 120 0.19 -34.51 21.31
N VAL A 121 -0.75 -34.54 22.24
CA VAL A 121 -1.81 -35.56 22.31
C VAL A 121 -3.08 -35.08 22.99
N ALA A 122 -4.22 -35.56 22.49
CA ALA A 122 -5.53 -35.32 23.05
C ALA A 122 -6.46 -36.53 22.83
N TYR A 123 -7.43 -36.69 23.73
CA TYR A 123 -8.55 -37.59 23.49
C TYR A 123 -9.62 -36.89 22.65
N ILE A 124 -10.12 -37.58 21.63
CA ILE A 124 -11.17 -37.03 20.78
C ILE A 124 -12.49 -36.91 21.57
N ASN A 125 -13.18 -35.77 21.44
CA ASN A 125 -14.43 -35.43 22.13
C ASN A 125 -14.34 -35.22 23.65
N CYS A 126 -13.14 -35.11 24.24
CA CYS A 126 -13.01 -34.98 25.70
C CYS A 126 -13.43 -33.62 26.27
N PHE A 127 -13.66 -32.59 25.43
CA PHE A 127 -14.11 -31.25 25.86
C PHE A 127 -15.34 -31.27 26.78
N THR A 128 -16.21 -32.26 26.58
CA THR A 128 -17.52 -32.35 27.27
C THR A 128 -17.54 -33.33 28.44
N TRP A 129 -16.43 -34.04 28.71
CA TRP A 129 -16.42 -35.14 29.70
C TRP A 129 -16.57 -34.67 31.14
N GLY A 130 -16.17 -33.44 31.44
CA GLY A 130 -16.31 -32.86 32.78
C GLY A 130 -15.50 -33.56 33.86
N ASN A 131 -14.41 -34.23 33.48
CA ASN A 131 -13.50 -34.94 34.38
C ASN A 131 -12.07 -34.36 34.36
N ASP A 132 -11.92 -33.14 33.85
CA ASP A 132 -10.66 -32.39 33.74
C ASP A 132 -9.53 -33.15 33.00
N THR A 133 -9.87 -34.09 32.10
CA THR A 133 -8.88 -34.75 31.22
C THR A 133 -8.26 -33.73 30.26
N PRO A 134 -6.96 -33.41 30.36
CA PRO A 134 -6.35 -32.39 29.53
C PRO A 134 -5.92 -32.91 28.15
N ALA A 135 -5.60 -31.98 27.27
CA ALA A 135 -4.73 -32.19 26.11
C ALA A 135 -3.29 -31.78 26.46
N PHE A 136 -2.30 -32.31 25.75
CA PHE A 136 -0.88 -32.02 25.98
C PHE A 136 -0.18 -31.54 24.72
N VAL A 137 0.73 -30.58 24.88
CA VAL A 137 1.69 -30.15 23.86
C VAL A 137 3.08 -30.15 24.48
N PHE A 138 4.01 -30.86 23.85
CA PHE A 138 5.36 -31.09 24.37
C PHE A 138 6.34 -30.06 23.81
N SER A 139 6.44 -28.89 24.46
CA SER A 139 7.26 -27.76 24.00
C SER A 139 8.73 -28.11 23.76
N ALA A 140 9.29 -29.00 24.59
CA ALA A 140 10.66 -29.48 24.45
C ALA A 140 10.89 -30.28 23.15
N LEU A 141 9.89 -31.06 22.70
CA LEU A 141 9.98 -31.85 21.47
C LEU A 141 9.93 -30.98 20.21
N PHE A 142 9.35 -29.77 20.31
CA PHE A 142 9.39 -28.76 19.27
C PHE A 142 10.66 -27.90 19.30
N GLY A 143 11.60 -28.16 20.20
CA GLY A 143 12.78 -27.33 20.40
C GLY A 143 12.42 -25.88 20.74
N PHE A 144 11.30 -25.68 21.43
CA PHE A 144 10.74 -24.36 21.79
C PHE A 144 10.39 -23.48 20.59
N ASN A 145 10.11 -24.07 19.43
CA ASN A 145 9.61 -23.34 18.27
C ASN A 145 8.17 -22.86 18.52
N ILE A 146 8.01 -21.54 18.61
CA ILE A 146 6.75 -20.87 18.97
C ILE A 146 5.61 -21.20 18.02
N LYS A 147 5.89 -21.15 16.71
CA LYS A 147 4.90 -21.51 15.70
C LYS A 147 4.45 -22.95 15.91
N ASN A 148 5.37 -23.92 15.95
CA ASN A 148 4.99 -25.33 16.07
C ASN A 148 4.21 -25.64 17.34
N ILE A 149 4.54 -24.97 18.45
CA ILE A 149 3.80 -25.09 19.72
C ILE A 149 2.38 -24.53 19.58
N ALA A 150 2.19 -23.39 18.90
CA ALA A 150 0.87 -22.83 18.64
C ALA A 150 0.02 -23.74 17.75
N GLU A 151 0.57 -24.18 16.61
CA GLU A 151 -0.07 -25.13 15.70
C GLU A 151 -0.54 -26.39 16.44
N ALA A 152 0.35 -26.99 17.24
CA ALA A 152 0.02 -28.16 18.03
C ALA A 152 -1.05 -27.85 19.09
N SER A 153 -1.00 -26.68 19.73
CA SER A 153 -1.99 -26.30 20.74
C SER A 153 -3.41 -26.19 20.15
N ALA A 154 -3.55 -25.57 18.98
CA ALA A 154 -4.81 -25.49 18.28
C ALA A 154 -5.28 -26.87 17.77
N HIS A 155 -4.34 -27.67 17.24
CA HIS A 155 -4.59 -29.04 16.77
C HIS A 155 -5.12 -29.95 17.87
N GLU A 156 -4.45 -29.98 19.02
CA GLU A 156 -4.84 -30.83 20.16
C GLU A 156 -6.16 -30.35 20.77
N ALA A 157 -6.37 -29.03 20.85
CA ALA A 157 -7.67 -28.47 21.22
C ALA A 157 -8.77 -28.93 20.24
N GLY A 158 -8.50 -28.94 18.94
CA GLY A 158 -9.40 -29.42 17.89
C GLY A 158 -9.82 -30.88 18.10
N HIS A 159 -8.90 -31.76 18.49
CA HIS A 159 -9.24 -33.14 18.87
C HIS A 159 -10.25 -33.18 20.00
N THR A 160 -10.05 -32.38 21.06
CA THR A 160 -10.99 -32.37 22.20
C THR A 160 -12.42 -32.01 21.78
N LEU A 161 -12.57 -31.23 20.71
CA LEU A 161 -13.84 -30.78 20.12
C LEU A 161 -14.43 -31.77 19.10
N GLY A 162 -13.74 -32.88 18.83
CA GLY A 162 -14.22 -33.98 18.01
C GLY A 162 -13.54 -34.14 16.65
N LEU A 163 -12.55 -33.30 16.35
CA LEU A 163 -11.83 -33.37 15.08
C LEU A 163 -10.87 -34.56 15.03
N ARG A 164 -10.62 -35.04 13.82
CA ARG A 164 -9.57 -36.03 13.50
C ARG A 164 -8.46 -35.35 12.72
N HIS A 165 -7.34 -36.03 12.49
CA HIS A 165 -6.36 -35.49 11.55
C HIS A 165 -6.97 -35.35 10.15
N GLN A 166 -6.64 -34.25 9.48
CA GLN A 166 -6.78 -34.11 8.03
C GLN A 166 -5.63 -34.84 7.37
N SER A 167 -5.93 -35.91 6.64
CA SER A 167 -4.94 -36.82 6.05
C SER A 167 -4.87 -36.65 4.54
N THR A 168 -3.76 -37.11 3.94
CA THR A 168 -3.63 -37.13 2.47
C THR A 168 -3.77 -38.54 1.93
N TYR A 169 -4.36 -38.64 0.74
CA TYR A 169 -4.60 -39.88 0.02
C TYR A 169 -4.21 -39.70 -1.44
N ASN A 170 -3.72 -40.76 -2.08
CA ASN A 170 -3.50 -40.76 -3.52
C ASN A 170 -4.80 -40.98 -4.31
N SER A 171 -4.72 -40.94 -5.64
CA SER A 171 -5.87 -41.15 -6.54
C SER A 171 -6.55 -42.51 -6.41
N SER A 172 -5.88 -43.50 -5.82
CA SER A 172 -6.42 -44.84 -5.53
C SER A 172 -6.92 -44.97 -4.09
N CYS A 173 -7.11 -43.85 -3.37
CA CYS A 173 -7.58 -43.82 -1.99
C CYS A 173 -6.68 -44.51 -0.96
N VAL A 174 -5.40 -44.70 -1.27
CA VAL A 174 -4.41 -45.18 -0.29
C VAL A 174 -3.87 -43.98 0.48
N LYS A 175 -3.88 -44.07 1.82
CA LYS A 175 -3.36 -43.01 2.69
C LYS A 175 -1.87 -42.82 2.43
N THR A 176 -1.46 -41.60 2.09
CA THR A 176 -0.06 -41.21 1.85
C THR A 176 0.59 -40.61 3.09
N SER A 177 -0.21 -39.94 3.93
CA SER A 177 0.24 -39.43 5.23
C SER A 177 -0.97 -39.27 6.15
N ASP A 178 -0.79 -39.51 7.45
CA ASP A 178 -1.80 -39.19 8.46
C ASP A 178 -2.05 -37.68 8.59
N TYR A 179 -1.13 -36.85 8.12
CA TYR A 179 -1.25 -35.39 8.14
C TYR A 179 -1.16 -34.80 6.73
N ASN A 180 -2.01 -33.82 6.47
CA ASN A 180 -1.88 -32.94 5.32
C ASN A 180 -0.90 -31.81 5.64
N TRP A 181 0.23 -31.82 4.95
CA TRP A 181 1.33 -30.85 5.11
C TRP A 181 1.07 -29.53 4.40
N GLY A 182 -0.09 -29.39 3.76
CA GLY A 182 -0.44 -28.21 2.99
C GLY A 182 0.30 -28.13 1.65
N GLN A 183 0.14 -26.98 1.00
CA GLN A 183 0.71 -26.68 -0.30
C GLN A 183 1.08 -25.19 -0.39
N GLY A 184 1.94 -24.88 -1.37
CA GLY A 184 2.36 -23.51 -1.62
C GLY A 184 3.54 -23.05 -0.80
N SER A 185 3.80 -21.75 -0.89
CA SER A 185 4.92 -21.07 -0.25
C SER A 185 4.63 -19.57 -0.12
N GLY A 186 5.47 -18.87 0.64
CA GLY A 186 5.30 -17.45 0.90
C GLY A 186 4.09 -17.18 1.80
N GLU A 187 3.53 -15.99 1.66
CA GLU A 187 2.47 -15.49 2.54
C GLU A 187 1.17 -16.29 2.46
N ILE A 188 0.83 -16.75 1.27
CA ILE A 188 -0.40 -17.50 0.98
C ILE A 188 -0.21 -19.03 1.08
N GLY A 189 0.99 -19.51 1.40
CA GLY A 189 1.25 -20.94 1.59
C GLY A 189 0.36 -21.49 2.71
N TRP A 190 -0.36 -22.57 2.43
CA TRP A 190 -1.51 -23.01 3.21
C TRP A 190 -1.40 -24.43 3.73
N ALA A 191 -1.85 -24.67 4.96
CA ALA A 191 -2.12 -26.01 5.51
C ALA A 191 -3.39 -26.03 6.37
N PRO A 192 -4.06 -27.19 6.52
CA PRO A 192 -5.14 -27.33 7.50
C PRO A 192 -4.59 -27.45 8.93
N ILE A 193 -5.25 -26.83 9.91
CA ILE A 193 -4.87 -26.90 11.35
C ILE A 193 -4.82 -28.34 11.84
N MET A 194 -5.81 -29.16 11.47
CA MET A 194 -5.83 -30.60 11.79
C MET A 194 -4.86 -31.44 10.93
N GLY A 195 -4.02 -30.81 10.10
CA GLY A 195 -2.91 -31.43 9.39
C GLY A 195 -1.57 -31.12 10.07
N ALA A 196 -0.59 -30.64 9.30
CA ALA A 196 0.73 -30.24 9.79
C ALA A 196 1.17 -28.91 9.15
N GLY A 197 0.82 -27.79 9.80
CA GLY A 197 1.03 -26.42 9.31
C GLY A 197 2.39 -25.78 9.56
N TYR A 198 3.35 -26.52 10.14
CA TYR A 198 4.64 -26.00 10.61
C TYR A 198 5.44 -25.14 9.61
N TYR A 199 5.26 -25.37 8.31
CA TYR A 199 5.99 -24.67 7.25
C TYR A 199 5.13 -23.74 6.38
N GLN A 200 3.83 -23.65 6.64
CA GLN A 200 2.87 -22.87 5.85
C GLN A 200 2.44 -21.64 6.60
N ASN A 201 2.34 -20.47 5.95
CA ASN A 201 2.07 -19.21 6.64
C ASN A 201 0.61 -19.07 7.09
N LEU A 202 -0.32 -19.51 6.24
CA LEU A 202 -1.77 -19.49 6.43
C LEU A 202 -2.24 -20.87 6.90
N THR A 203 -2.94 -20.93 8.02
CA THR A 203 -3.40 -22.19 8.62
C THR A 203 -4.88 -22.11 8.94
N LEU A 204 -5.69 -22.98 8.32
CA LEU A 204 -7.15 -22.85 8.37
C LEU A 204 -7.81 -24.10 8.93
N TRP A 205 -8.97 -23.93 9.56
CA TRP A 205 -9.92 -25.02 9.70
C TRP A 205 -10.37 -25.49 8.32
N HIS A 206 -10.56 -26.80 8.12
CA HIS A 206 -10.68 -27.35 6.78
C HIS A 206 -11.90 -28.25 6.58
N ASN A 207 -12.29 -28.39 5.32
CA ASN A 207 -13.26 -29.37 4.86
C ASN A 207 -12.56 -30.35 3.93
N GLY A 208 -12.22 -31.52 4.46
CA GLY A 208 -11.36 -32.46 3.74
C GLY A 208 -11.37 -33.87 4.31
N PRO A 209 -10.70 -34.82 3.63
CA PRO A 209 -10.58 -36.20 4.06
C PRO A 209 -9.85 -36.35 5.39
N ASN A 210 -10.49 -37.01 6.33
CA ASN A 210 -9.90 -37.30 7.63
C ASN A 210 -9.13 -38.61 7.65
N SER A 211 -8.54 -38.94 8.81
CA SER A 211 -7.71 -40.13 9.01
C SER A 211 -8.43 -41.48 8.90
N LEU A 212 -9.75 -41.53 8.74
CA LEU A 212 -10.52 -42.77 8.55
C LEU A 212 -10.64 -43.20 7.09
N GLY A 213 -10.47 -42.29 6.13
CA GLY A 213 -10.41 -42.65 4.71
C GLY A 213 -10.59 -41.47 3.76
N CYS A 214 -10.21 -41.66 2.49
CA CYS A 214 -10.25 -40.62 1.44
C CYS A 214 -11.66 -40.05 1.17
N THR A 215 -12.72 -40.80 1.49
CA THR A 215 -14.13 -40.38 1.32
C THR A 215 -14.78 -39.94 2.64
N ASN A 216 -14.08 -40.04 3.76
CA ASN A 216 -14.59 -39.61 5.06
C ASN A 216 -14.21 -38.16 5.28
N TYR A 217 -15.03 -37.25 4.79
CA TYR A 217 -14.79 -35.82 4.97
C TYR A 217 -15.19 -35.39 6.37
N GLN A 218 -14.38 -34.53 6.97
CA GLN A 218 -14.77 -33.76 8.16
C GLN A 218 -14.85 -32.28 7.78
N THR A 219 -15.95 -31.66 8.20
CA THR A 219 -16.17 -30.22 8.11
C THR A 219 -15.82 -29.63 9.48
N ASP A 220 -14.59 -29.16 9.63
CA ASP A 220 -14.06 -28.77 10.95
C ASP A 220 -14.96 -27.72 11.66
N LEU A 221 -15.41 -26.69 10.95
CA LEU A 221 -16.28 -25.63 11.48
C LEU A 221 -17.59 -26.19 12.04
N SER A 222 -18.26 -27.10 11.33
CA SER A 222 -19.52 -27.71 11.78
C SER A 222 -19.33 -28.65 12.96
N ILE A 223 -18.16 -29.30 13.07
CA ILE A 223 -17.84 -30.15 14.21
C ILE A 223 -17.52 -29.30 15.43
N ILE A 224 -16.74 -28.24 15.30
CA ILE A 224 -16.42 -27.31 16.40
C ILE A 224 -17.70 -26.69 16.96
N THR A 225 -18.57 -26.17 16.08
CA THR A 225 -19.81 -25.47 16.46
C THR A 225 -20.99 -26.39 16.75
N ASN A 226 -20.75 -27.70 16.85
CA ASN A 226 -21.81 -28.65 17.12
C ASN A 226 -22.46 -28.41 18.49
N ALA A 227 -23.74 -28.78 18.62
CA ALA A 227 -24.50 -28.57 19.86
C ALA A 227 -23.92 -29.32 21.09
N THR A 228 -23.18 -30.42 20.87
CA THR A 228 -22.54 -31.20 21.95
C THR A 228 -21.43 -30.40 22.63
N ASN A 229 -20.62 -29.66 21.86
CA ASN A 229 -19.57 -28.79 22.39
C ASN A 229 -20.14 -27.60 23.17
N GLY A 230 -21.41 -27.23 22.91
CA GLY A 230 -22.15 -26.28 23.74
C GLY A 230 -21.79 -24.81 23.50
N PHE A 231 -21.16 -24.50 22.37
CA PHE A 231 -20.93 -23.16 21.84
C PHE A 231 -21.00 -23.21 20.29
N GLY A 232 -21.19 -22.04 19.67
CA GLY A 232 -21.22 -21.88 18.20
C GLY A 232 -20.25 -20.80 17.74
N PHE A 233 -20.51 -20.21 16.58
CA PHE A 233 -19.81 -19.01 16.14
C PHE A 233 -20.04 -17.83 17.10
N ARG A 234 -19.18 -16.82 17.00
CA ARG A 234 -19.43 -15.50 17.59
C ARG A 234 -20.65 -14.86 16.93
N THR A 235 -21.16 -13.83 17.57
CA THR A 235 -22.17 -12.99 16.93
C THR A 235 -21.46 -12.04 15.99
N ASP A 236 -21.95 -11.99 14.75
CA ASP A 236 -21.60 -11.02 13.71
C ASP A 236 -21.43 -9.61 14.29
N ASP A 237 -20.28 -9.00 13.99
CA ASP A 237 -19.96 -7.63 14.39
C ASP A 237 -20.36 -6.59 13.33
N HIS A 238 -20.58 -6.98 12.08
CA HIS A 238 -20.88 -6.12 10.94
C HIS A 238 -21.83 -6.75 9.91
N ASN A 239 -23.10 -6.34 9.95
CA ASN A 239 -24.14 -6.84 9.04
C ASN A 239 -23.79 -6.89 7.54
N ASN A 240 -24.23 -7.96 6.90
CA ASN A 240 -24.18 -8.21 5.44
C ASN A 240 -25.31 -7.52 4.66
N ASN A 241 -26.08 -6.62 5.30
CA ASN A 241 -27.17 -5.88 4.66
C ASN A 241 -26.78 -4.42 4.43
N TYR A 242 -26.77 -3.97 3.17
CA TYR A 242 -26.42 -2.60 2.79
C TYR A 242 -27.19 -1.51 3.55
N ALA A 243 -28.48 -1.75 3.89
CA ALA A 243 -29.28 -0.79 4.65
C ALA A 243 -28.84 -0.64 6.12
N ALA A 244 -28.11 -1.63 6.64
CA ALA A 244 -27.57 -1.69 7.98
C ALA A 244 -26.03 -1.69 8.00
N ALA A 245 -25.39 -1.36 6.87
CA ALA A 245 -23.94 -1.30 6.75
C ALA A 245 -23.35 -0.34 7.80
N THR A 246 -22.26 -0.77 8.43
CA THR A 246 -21.56 0.02 9.44
C THR A 246 -21.02 1.30 8.81
N VAL A 247 -21.30 2.46 9.41
CA VAL A 247 -20.85 3.75 8.84
C VAL A 247 -19.36 3.96 9.14
N ALA A 248 -18.54 3.98 8.10
CA ALA A 248 -17.13 4.33 8.14
C ALA A 248 -16.96 5.87 8.11
N ALA A 249 -17.03 6.48 9.30
CA ALA A 249 -16.98 7.93 9.46
C ALA A 249 -15.54 8.46 9.40
N PHE A 250 -15.25 9.32 8.40
CA PHE A 250 -13.98 10.04 8.34
C PHE A 250 -13.87 11.07 9.48
N ASN A 251 -12.72 11.10 10.14
CA ASN A 251 -12.35 12.11 11.12
C ASN A 251 -11.90 13.42 10.42
N GLY A 252 -11.49 14.43 11.21
CA GLY A 252 -11.05 15.73 10.69
C GLY A 252 -9.77 15.69 9.84
N ALA A 253 -9.03 14.57 9.82
CA ALA A 253 -7.89 14.34 8.95
C ALA A 253 -8.26 13.54 7.67
N GLY A 254 -9.55 13.26 7.46
CA GLY A 254 -10.01 12.46 6.32
C GLY A 254 -9.75 10.96 6.49
N GLN A 255 -9.67 10.45 7.72
CA GLN A 255 -9.36 9.04 7.99
C GLN A 255 -10.45 8.33 8.80
N PHE A 256 -10.66 7.04 8.54
CA PHE A 256 -11.42 6.15 9.43
C PHE A 256 -10.57 4.93 9.80
N SER A 257 -10.87 4.33 10.96
CA SER A 257 -10.29 3.06 11.37
C SER A 257 -11.38 2.16 11.95
N ILE A 258 -11.42 0.91 11.49
CA ILE A 258 -12.40 -0.09 11.86
C ILE A 258 -11.67 -1.42 12.08
N ASN A 259 -12.14 -2.22 13.03
CA ASN A 259 -11.74 -3.62 13.18
C ASN A 259 -13.00 -4.47 13.08
N GLY A 260 -12.90 -5.65 12.49
CA GLY A 260 -13.99 -6.61 12.37
C GLY A 260 -13.47 -8.04 12.44
N VAL A 261 -14.38 -9.00 12.40
CA VAL A 261 -14.10 -10.44 12.39
C VAL A 261 -15.00 -11.10 11.37
N ILE A 262 -14.40 -11.83 10.43
CA ILE A 262 -15.14 -12.76 9.55
C ILE A 262 -15.29 -14.09 10.30
N GLU A 263 -16.48 -14.39 10.82
CA GLU A 263 -16.69 -15.62 11.61
C GLU A 263 -17.17 -16.84 10.81
N GLU A 264 -17.83 -16.62 9.68
CA GLU A 264 -18.41 -17.69 8.86
C GLU A 264 -17.96 -17.55 7.41
N THR A 265 -17.92 -18.66 6.67
CA THR A 265 -17.48 -18.64 5.25
C THR A 265 -18.42 -17.82 4.36
N SER A 266 -19.67 -17.62 4.77
CA SER A 266 -20.65 -16.78 4.06
C SER A 266 -20.72 -15.36 4.59
N ASP A 267 -19.86 -15.01 5.54
CA ASP A 267 -19.87 -13.71 6.17
C ASP A 267 -19.28 -12.62 5.25
N GLU A 268 -19.88 -11.45 5.30
CA GLU A 268 -19.61 -10.31 4.44
C GLU A 268 -19.86 -9.04 5.26
N ASP A 269 -18.79 -8.40 5.70
CA ASP A 269 -18.90 -7.18 6.50
C ASP A 269 -19.09 -5.98 5.58
N LEU A 270 -20.22 -5.28 5.73
CA LEU A 270 -20.51 -4.10 4.93
C LEU A 270 -20.24 -2.81 5.68
N PHE A 271 -19.47 -1.94 5.03
CA PHE A 271 -19.20 -0.58 5.47
C PHE A 271 -19.72 0.43 4.46
N SER A 272 -20.28 1.55 4.93
CA SER A 272 -20.69 2.65 4.07
C SER A 272 -19.92 3.92 4.40
N PHE A 273 -19.55 4.69 3.38
CA PHE A 273 -18.94 6.01 3.56
C PHE A 273 -19.36 6.97 2.45
N THR A 274 -19.33 8.26 2.74
CA THR A 274 -19.64 9.31 1.78
C THR A 274 -18.43 10.20 1.58
N VAL A 275 -18.16 10.54 0.32
CA VAL A 275 -17.16 11.53 -0.06
C VAL A 275 -17.86 12.75 -0.68
N SER A 276 -17.45 13.95 -0.27
CA SER A 276 -18.10 15.23 -0.62
C SER A 276 -17.67 15.80 -1.97
N ALA A 277 -16.51 15.37 -2.47
CA ALA A 277 -15.89 15.91 -3.67
C ALA A 277 -15.13 14.80 -4.41
N LEU A 278 -14.61 15.13 -5.60
CA LEU A 278 -13.60 14.31 -6.25
C LEU A 278 -12.35 14.27 -5.38
N GLY A 279 -11.79 13.09 -5.14
CA GLY A 279 -10.54 12.95 -4.38
C GLY A 279 -9.93 11.57 -4.46
N THR A 280 -8.78 11.41 -3.83
CA THR A 280 -8.08 10.13 -3.72
C THR A 280 -8.58 9.41 -2.48
N PHE A 281 -8.97 8.16 -2.65
CA PHE A 281 -9.30 7.22 -1.59
C PHE A 281 -8.22 6.14 -1.54
N THR A 282 -7.64 5.95 -0.36
CA THR A 282 -6.75 4.83 -0.07
C THR A 282 -7.32 4.00 1.07
N LEU A 283 -7.09 2.69 1.02
CA LEU A 283 -7.46 1.77 2.10
C LEU A 283 -6.32 0.79 2.31
N ASP A 284 -5.88 0.66 3.56
CA ASP A 284 -5.05 -0.45 4.01
C ASP A 284 -5.94 -1.42 4.80
N ALA A 285 -6.19 -2.61 4.23
CA ALA A 285 -6.91 -3.70 4.89
C ALA A 285 -5.90 -4.79 5.28
N VAL A 286 -5.76 -5.03 6.58
CA VAL A 286 -4.72 -5.91 7.14
C VAL A 286 -5.37 -6.97 8.01
N PRO A 287 -5.19 -8.27 7.71
CA PRO A 287 -5.71 -9.32 8.57
C PRO A 287 -4.85 -9.41 9.83
N TYR A 288 -5.42 -9.93 10.93
CA TYR A 288 -4.66 -10.09 12.16
C TYR A 288 -3.44 -10.98 11.92
N ASN A 289 -2.32 -10.59 12.53
CA ASN A 289 -1.06 -11.29 12.41
C ASN A 289 -0.15 -10.96 13.60
N VAL A 290 0.85 -11.81 13.82
CA VAL A 290 1.84 -11.62 14.90
C VAL A 290 3.20 -11.13 14.39
N GLY A 291 3.31 -10.78 13.11
CA GLY A 291 4.58 -10.32 12.54
C GLY A 291 4.59 -10.12 11.03
N THR A 292 5.80 -9.96 10.48
CA THR A 292 6.02 -9.64 9.06
C THR A 292 5.41 -10.67 8.11
N GLY A 293 4.87 -10.21 6.98
CA GLY A 293 4.25 -11.09 5.98
C GLY A 293 3.02 -11.79 6.55
N ASN A 294 2.20 -11.06 7.32
CA ASN A 294 0.96 -11.54 7.91
C ASN A 294 1.11 -12.91 8.60
N SER A 295 2.18 -13.08 9.37
CA SER A 295 2.47 -14.38 9.99
C SER A 295 1.43 -14.75 11.04
N GLY A 296 0.92 -15.99 10.98
CA GLY A 296 -0.12 -16.45 11.91
C GLY A 296 -1.47 -15.80 11.68
N SER A 297 -1.73 -15.41 10.43
CA SER A 297 -3.03 -14.95 9.98
C SER A 297 -3.82 -16.12 9.43
N ASP A 298 -5.12 -16.13 9.70
CA ASP A 298 -6.05 -17.18 9.27
C ASP A 298 -7.06 -16.64 8.23
N LEU A 299 -6.82 -15.43 7.72
CA LEU A 299 -7.72 -14.72 6.82
C LEU A 299 -6.96 -14.20 5.59
N ASP A 300 -7.43 -14.59 4.41
CA ASP A 300 -7.04 -14.01 3.13
C ASP A 300 -8.12 -13.01 2.70
N LEU A 301 -7.81 -11.72 2.84
CA LEU A 301 -8.81 -10.66 2.68
C LEU A 301 -9.15 -10.41 1.22
N ASN A 302 -10.44 -10.39 0.92
CA ASN A 302 -10.98 -9.76 -0.26
C ASN A 302 -11.78 -8.51 0.14
N ILE A 303 -11.59 -7.45 -0.63
CA ILE A 303 -12.32 -6.20 -0.46
C ILE A 303 -12.96 -5.83 -1.78
N ASP A 304 -14.28 -5.74 -1.82
CA ASP A 304 -15.00 -5.09 -2.92
C ASP A 304 -15.32 -3.65 -2.54
N LEU A 305 -14.94 -2.72 -3.42
CA LEU A 305 -15.42 -1.34 -3.38
C LEU A 305 -16.64 -1.23 -4.29
N LEU A 306 -17.78 -0.83 -3.75
CA LEU A 306 -19.04 -0.70 -4.47
C LEU A 306 -19.54 0.74 -4.50
N ASP A 307 -20.28 1.10 -5.53
CA ASP A 307 -20.95 2.39 -5.63
C ASP A 307 -22.30 2.42 -4.90
N GLN A 308 -23.00 3.56 -4.95
CA GLN A 308 -24.32 3.76 -4.33
C GLN A 308 -25.42 2.81 -4.84
N THR A 309 -25.20 2.16 -5.99
CA THR A 309 -26.13 1.16 -6.57
C THR A 309 -25.73 -0.28 -6.22
N HIS A 310 -24.70 -0.43 -5.37
CA HIS A 310 -24.06 -1.69 -4.99
C HIS A 310 -23.44 -2.42 -6.18
N THR A 311 -23.03 -1.66 -7.21
CA THR A 311 -22.24 -2.21 -8.32
C THR A 311 -20.77 -2.19 -7.91
N VAL A 312 -20.07 -3.31 -8.09
CA VAL A 312 -18.63 -3.41 -7.81
C VAL A 312 -17.86 -2.49 -8.76
N VAL A 313 -17.14 -1.53 -8.18
CA VAL A 313 -16.25 -0.59 -8.85
C VAL A 313 -14.83 -1.17 -8.94
N GLY A 314 -14.44 -1.96 -7.94
CA GLY A 314 -13.18 -2.69 -7.93
C GLY A 314 -13.19 -3.81 -6.88
N THR A 315 -12.47 -4.88 -7.19
CA THR A 315 -12.22 -6.02 -6.31
C THR A 315 -10.73 -6.06 -6.02
N TYR A 316 -10.38 -6.18 -4.74
CA TYR A 316 -9.01 -6.12 -4.26
C TYR A 316 -8.70 -7.38 -3.45
N ASN A 317 -7.96 -8.28 -4.10
CA ASN A 317 -7.24 -9.41 -3.52
C ASN A 317 -6.02 -9.63 -4.43
N PRO A 318 -4.80 -9.28 -3.99
CA PRO A 318 -3.61 -9.29 -4.86
C PRO A 318 -3.13 -10.71 -5.22
N GLY A 319 -3.75 -11.76 -4.69
CA GLY A 319 -3.51 -13.16 -5.02
C GLY A 319 -2.20 -13.77 -4.50
N THR A 320 -1.25 -12.95 -4.01
CA THR A 320 0.01 -13.40 -3.38
C THR A 320 0.24 -12.82 -1.99
N GLN A 321 -0.68 -12.01 -1.50
CA GLN A 321 -0.67 -11.41 -0.16
C GLN A 321 -2.05 -11.61 0.46
N LEU A 322 -2.09 -11.70 1.78
CA LEU A 322 -3.31 -11.81 2.58
C LEU A 322 -3.93 -10.43 2.88
N ASN A 323 -3.14 -9.36 2.81
CA ASN A 323 -3.63 -7.99 2.90
C ASN A 323 -4.19 -7.48 1.57
N SER A 324 -5.07 -6.48 1.67
CA SER A 324 -5.66 -5.82 0.50
C SER A 324 -5.48 -4.31 0.59
N VAL A 325 -5.08 -3.70 -0.52
CA VAL A 325 -4.81 -2.25 -0.61
C VAL A 325 -5.63 -1.65 -1.74
N ILE A 326 -6.27 -0.53 -1.46
CA ILE A 326 -6.96 0.29 -2.44
C ILE A 326 -6.20 1.60 -2.60
N ASP A 327 -5.95 2.01 -3.83
CA ASP A 327 -5.53 3.36 -4.19
C ASP A 327 -6.29 3.76 -5.46
N THR A 328 -7.28 4.63 -5.31
CA THR A 328 -8.19 5.01 -6.40
C THR A 328 -8.70 6.44 -6.23
N THR A 329 -9.36 6.96 -7.26
CA THR A 329 -10.04 8.26 -7.19
C THR A 329 -11.55 8.06 -7.18
N LEU A 330 -12.22 8.69 -6.22
CA LEU A 330 -13.68 8.64 -6.08
C LEU A 330 -14.28 10.01 -6.36
N SER A 331 -15.41 10.03 -7.06
CA SER A 331 -16.21 11.24 -7.23
C SER A 331 -17.12 11.44 -6.02
N ALA A 332 -17.70 12.63 -5.86
CA ALA A 332 -18.67 12.87 -4.80
C ALA A 332 -19.81 11.85 -4.86
N GLY A 333 -20.09 11.17 -3.75
CA GLY A 333 -21.05 10.07 -3.71
C GLY A 333 -20.94 9.22 -2.45
N THR A 334 -21.86 8.27 -2.32
CA THR A 334 -21.82 7.23 -1.29
C THR A 334 -21.25 5.96 -1.90
N TYR A 335 -20.36 5.32 -1.14
CA TYR A 335 -19.67 4.10 -1.50
C TYR A 335 -19.81 3.08 -0.38
N TYR A 336 -19.61 1.82 -0.73
CA TYR A 336 -19.59 0.73 0.23
C TYR A 336 -18.29 -0.06 0.09
N LEU A 337 -17.78 -0.54 1.21
CA LEU A 337 -16.80 -1.63 1.24
C LEU A 337 -17.54 -2.89 1.64
N ARG A 338 -17.27 -3.99 0.94
CA ARG A 338 -17.61 -5.33 1.40
C ARG A 338 -16.31 -6.06 1.68
N VAL A 339 -16.18 -6.57 2.90
CA VAL A 339 -15.03 -7.35 3.35
C VAL A 339 -15.45 -8.79 3.48
N ASP A 340 -14.69 -9.70 2.89
CA ASP A 340 -14.92 -11.14 2.95
C ASP A 340 -13.60 -11.89 3.06
N GLY A 341 -13.67 -13.09 3.65
CA GLY A 341 -12.57 -14.05 3.63
C GLY A 341 -12.62 -14.89 2.36
N LYS A 342 -11.59 -14.82 1.53
CA LYS A 342 -11.48 -15.61 0.30
C LYS A 342 -10.48 -16.75 0.43
N GLY A 343 -10.53 -17.66 -0.55
CA GLY A 343 -9.44 -18.61 -0.76
C GLY A 343 -8.37 -18.01 -1.66
N ASN A 344 -7.27 -18.74 -1.81
CA ASN A 344 -6.23 -18.42 -2.78
C ASN A 344 -5.90 -19.63 -3.65
N MET A 345 -4.78 -19.57 -4.37
CA MET A 345 -4.38 -20.67 -5.26
C MET A 345 -4.03 -21.97 -4.53
N TYR A 346 -3.78 -21.93 -3.21
CA TYR A 346 -3.43 -23.09 -2.39
C TYR A 346 -4.52 -23.45 -1.36
N ALA A 347 -5.22 -22.45 -0.83
CA ALA A 347 -6.25 -22.58 0.18
C ALA A 347 -7.67 -22.48 -0.40
N PRO A 348 -8.63 -23.29 0.06
CA PRO A 348 -10.04 -23.03 -0.22
C PRO A 348 -10.51 -21.76 0.50
N GLU A 349 -11.66 -21.22 0.06
CA GLU A 349 -12.38 -20.15 0.78
C GLU A 349 -12.90 -20.63 2.15
N TYR A 350 -13.29 -21.90 2.22
CA TYR A 350 -13.69 -22.51 3.49
C TYR A 350 -12.58 -22.37 4.54
N GLY A 351 -12.94 -21.75 5.66
CA GLY A 351 -12.06 -21.59 6.81
C GLY A 351 -11.13 -20.38 6.76
N SER A 352 -11.15 -19.57 5.69
CA SER A 352 -10.48 -18.26 5.64
C SER A 352 -11.28 -17.27 6.47
N LEU A 353 -11.02 -17.25 7.78
CA LEU A 353 -11.83 -16.62 8.82
C LEU A 353 -10.89 -15.98 9.82
N GLY A 354 -11.29 -14.85 10.40
CA GLY A 354 -10.43 -14.18 11.39
C GLY A 354 -10.69 -12.70 11.52
N SER A 355 -9.90 -12.06 12.37
CA SER A 355 -9.96 -10.63 12.61
C SER A 355 -9.23 -9.86 11.51
N TYR A 356 -9.67 -8.64 11.26
CA TYR A 356 -8.98 -7.71 10.39
C TYR A 356 -9.10 -6.27 10.89
N SER A 357 -8.29 -5.40 10.28
CA SER A 357 -8.33 -3.96 10.51
C SER A 357 -8.34 -3.21 9.19
N LEU A 358 -9.12 -2.14 9.14
CA LEU A 358 -9.24 -1.23 8.01
C LEU A 358 -8.74 0.14 8.41
N LEU A 359 -7.86 0.72 7.60
CA LEU A 359 -7.45 2.12 7.68
C LEU A 359 -7.74 2.80 6.34
N GLY A 360 -8.86 3.52 6.29
CA GLY A 360 -9.26 4.28 5.11
C GLY A 360 -8.83 5.73 5.22
N THR A 361 -8.30 6.30 4.14
CA THR A 361 -8.00 7.72 4.01
C THR A 361 -8.64 8.28 2.76
N PHE A 362 -9.29 9.43 2.87
CA PHE A 362 -9.78 10.21 1.75
C PHE A 362 -9.17 11.60 1.76
N THR A 363 -8.54 11.97 0.65
CA THR A 363 -8.01 13.32 0.44
C THR A 363 -8.76 13.96 -0.71
N GLU A 364 -9.49 15.04 -0.43
CA GLU A 364 -10.15 15.83 -1.48
C GLU A 364 -9.13 16.29 -2.53
N GLY A 365 -9.43 15.96 -3.78
CA GLY A 365 -8.60 16.31 -4.91
C GLY A 365 -8.69 17.81 -5.15
N ILE A 366 -7.59 18.52 -4.97
CA ILE A 366 -7.49 19.88 -5.48
C ILE A 366 -7.40 19.77 -7.00
N ILE A 367 -8.50 20.04 -7.69
CA ILE A 367 -8.46 20.28 -9.13
C ILE A 367 -7.59 21.51 -9.31
N LEU A 368 -6.29 21.35 -9.61
CA LEU A 368 -5.48 22.45 -10.11
C LEU A 368 -6.16 22.88 -11.40
N PRO A 369 -6.68 24.12 -11.50
CA PRO A 369 -7.30 24.56 -12.74
C PRO A 369 -6.25 24.40 -13.84
N LEU A 370 -6.59 23.69 -14.93
CA LEU A 370 -5.81 23.74 -16.17
C LEU A 370 -5.71 25.23 -16.53
N LYS A 371 -4.53 25.80 -16.31
CA LYS A 371 -4.29 27.24 -16.42
C LYS A 371 -3.24 27.46 -17.48
N GLU A 372 -3.68 27.94 -18.63
CA GLU A 372 -2.77 28.49 -19.62
C GLU A 372 -2.68 29.99 -19.39
N LEU A 373 -1.49 30.47 -19.04
CA LEU A 373 -1.17 31.89 -18.93
C LEU A 373 0.14 32.14 -19.66
N GLU A 374 0.04 32.39 -20.97
CA GLU A 374 1.19 32.52 -21.86
C GLU A 374 1.25 33.95 -22.42
N LEU A 375 2.41 34.60 -22.26
CA LEU A 375 2.75 35.88 -22.87
C LEU A 375 3.67 35.64 -24.07
N LYS A 376 3.35 36.32 -25.17
CA LYS A 376 4.12 36.36 -26.41
C LYS A 376 4.32 37.81 -26.83
N GLY A 377 5.29 38.05 -27.70
CA GLY A 377 5.50 39.39 -28.22
C GLY A 377 6.50 39.45 -29.37
N ASN A 378 6.39 40.52 -30.14
CA ASN A 378 7.22 40.84 -31.29
C ASN A 378 7.74 42.28 -31.17
N SER A 379 8.86 42.58 -31.83
CA SER A 379 9.44 43.93 -31.90
C SER A 379 9.54 44.36 -33.36
N GLU A 380 8.96 45.52 -33.69
CA GLU A 380 9.05 46.16 -35.02
C GLU A 380 9.31 47.65 -34.84
N LYS A 381 10.36 48.20 -35.47
CA LYS A 381 10.63 49.67 -35.51
C LYS A 381 10.57 50.39 -34.13
N ASN A 382 11.08 49.76 -33.08
CA ASN A 382 11.05 50.22 -31.66
C ASN A 382 9.67 50.16 -30.98
N GLU A 383 8.67 49.52 -31.60
CA GLU A 383 7.41 49.18 -30.99
C GLU A 383 7.40 47.70 -30.58
N HIS A 384 7.08 47.44 -29.32
CA HIS A 384 6.91 46.09 -28.79
C HIS A 384 5.43 45.75 -28.73
N SER A 385 5.01 44.81 -29.57
CA SER A 385 3.64 44.26 -29.58
C SER A 385 3.60 43.04 -28.68
N LEU A 386 2.81 43.10 -27.61
CA LEU A 386 2.66 42.05 -26.60
C LEU A 386 1.25 41.46 -26.72
N PHE A 387 1.13 40.14 -26.66
CA PHE A 387 -0.15 39.44 -26.73
C PHE A 387 -0.13 38.20 -25.85
N TRP A 388 -1.26 37.86 -25.24
CA TRP A 388 -1.31 36.79 -24.26
C TRP A 388 -2.60 35.98 -24.35
N VAL A 389 -2.51 34.73 -23.90
CA VAL A 389 -3.63 33.81 -23.74
C VAL A 389 -3.86 33.58 -22.25
N VAL A 390 -5.12 33.65 -21.83
CA VAL A 390 -5.54 33.28 -20.47
C VAL A 390 -6.68 32.27 -20.58
N ASN A 391 -6.37 31.00 -20.43
CA ASN A 391 -7.37 29.92 -20.32
C ASN A 391 -7.48 29.52 -18.86
N SER A 392 -8.61 29.86 -18.24
CA SER A 392 -8.90 29.62 -16.82
C SER A 392 -10.40 29.47 -16.62
N LYS A 393 -10.81 28.55 -15.72
CA LYS A 393 -12.21 28.47 -15.24
C LYS A 393 -12.58 29.62 -14.30
N GLU A 394 -11.56 30.27 -13.71
CA GLU A 394 -11.72 31.37 -12.77
C GLU A 394 -11.86 32.72 -13.49
N LYS A 395 -12.79 33.57 -13.04
CA LYS A 395 -13.01 34.92 -13.60
C LYS A 395 -11.81 35.83 -13.32
N ILE A 396 -11.33 36.52 -14.35
CA ILE A 396 -10.26 37.53 -14.24
C ILE A 396 -10.87 38.83 -13.67
N ILE A 397 -10.27 39.37 -12.61
CA ILE A 397 -10.69 40.64 -12.01
C ILE A 397 -9.70 41.78 -12.26
N ALA A 398 -8.41 41.48 -12.45
CA ALA A 398 -7.42 42.48 -12.82
C ALA A 398 -6.26 41.87 -13.62
N GLN A 399 -5.63 42.68 -14.46
CA GLN A 399 -4.40 42.33 -15.18
C GLN A 399 -3.37 43.47 -15.03
N LYS A 400 -2.09 43.11 -14.98
CA LYS A 400 -0.98 44.06 -14.91
C LYS A 400 0.19 43.56 -15.74
N LEU A 401 0.64 44.40 -16.67
CA LEU A 401 1.78 44.12 -17.52
C LEU A 401 3.00 44.86 -16.97
N GLU A 402 4.12 44.16 -16.84
CA GLU A 402 5.35 44.69 -16.27
C GLU A 402 6.52 44.47 -17.22
N ARG A 403 7.52 45.35 -17.13
CA ARG A 403 8.79 45.24 -17.85
C ARG A 403 9.98 45.22 -16.90
N SER A 404 11.10 44.65 -17.31
CA SER A 404 12.38 44.75 -16.62
C SER A 404 13.54 44.93 -17.61
N SER A 405 14.51 45.75 -17.23
CA SER A 405 15.77 45.93 -17.98
C SER A 405 16.94 45.10 -17.42
N ASP A 406 16.81 44.55 -16.21
CA ASP A 406 17.86 43.83 -15.48
C ASP A 406 17.46 42.40 -15.09
N GLY A 407 16.20 42.04 -15.31
CA GLY A 407 15.60 40.75 -14.92
C GLY A 407 15.31 40.59 -13.43
N ASN A 408 15.65 41.58 -12.60
CA ASN A 408 15.46 41.54 -11.15
C ASN A 408 14.33 42.47 -10.70
N TYR A 409 14.22 43.65 -11.30
CA TYR A 409 13.22 44.64 -10.95
C TYR A 409 12.21 44.85 -12.09
N PHE A 410 10.95 44.51 -11.82
CA PHE A 410 9.85 44.64 -12.79
C PHE A 410 8.98 45.85 -12.45
N LEU A 411 8.87 46.76 -13.41
CA LEU A 411 8.07 47.99 -13.32
C LEU A 411 6.77 47.83 -14.11
N PRO A 412 5.62 48.27 -13.55
CA PRO A 412 4.36 48.26 -14.28
C PRO A 412 4.41 49.20 -15.49
N ILE A 413 3.93 48.70 -16.63
CA ILE A 413 3.79 49.50 -17.87
C ILE A 413 2.33 49.68 -18.28
N ALA A 414 1.43 48.80 -17.83
CA ALA A 414 0.01 48.88 -18.10
C ALA A 414 -0.80 48.07 -17.09
N THR A 415 -2.07 48.44 -16.95
CA THR A 415 -3.11 47.65 -16.27
C THR A 415 -4.26 47.41 -17.26
N PRO A 416 -4.13 46.44 -18.19
CA PRO A 416 -5.15 46.19 -19.19
C PRO A 416 -6.47 45.75 -18.56
N ASP A 417 -7.59 46.10 -19.19
CA ASP A 417 -8.91 45.58 -18.79
C ASP A 417 -8.95 44.06 -18.80
N LYS A 418 -9.85 43.45 -18.01
CA LYS A 418 -9.97 41.99 -17.82
C LYS A 418 -10.11 41.17 -19.12
N ASP A 419 -10.66 41.77 -20.18
CA ASP A 419 -10.91 41.11 -21.46
C ASP A 419 -9.81 41.39 -22.50
N THR A 420 -8.89 42.32 -22.22
CA THR A 420 -7.77 42.66 -23.10
C THR A 420 -6.77 41.52 -23.19
N ARG A 421 -6.26 41.26 -24.40
CA ARG A 421 -5.30 40.19 -24.73
C ARG A 421 -4.08 40.66 -25.52
N ASN A 422 -3.96 41.97 -25.76
CA ASN A 422 -2.83 42.56 -26.46
C ASN A 422 -2.50 43.95 -25.90
N TYR A 423 -1.26 44.39 -26.10
CA TYR A 423 -0.78 45.71 -25.71
C TYR A 423 0.44 46.11 -26.56
N SER A 424 0.42 47.34 -27.10
CA SER A 424 1.57 47.93 -27.79
C SER A 424 2.33 48.87 -26.85
N TYR A 425 3.66 48.78 -26.87
CA TYR A 425 4.53 49.61 -26.04
C TYR A 425 5.73 50.12 -26.81
N THR A 426 5.85 51.44 -26.96
CA THR A 426 7.05 52.06 -27.55
C THR A 426 8.18 52.08 -26.52
N TYR A 427 9.31 51.45 -26.85
CA TYR A 427 10.49 51.42 -25.99
C TYR A 427 11.72 51.93 -26.75
N LEU A 428 12.22 53.10 -26.34
CA LEU A 428 13.32 53.81 -27.00
C LEU A 428 14.74 53.26 -26.72
N PRO A 429 15.06 52.69 -25.54
CA PRO A 429 16.42 52.20 -25.28
C PRO A 429 16.82 50.99 -26.15
N GLN A 430 18.07 50.99 -26.61
CA GLN A 430 18.67 49.95 -27.45
C GLN A 430 19.16 48.73 -26.65
N THR A 431 18.46 48.36 -25.57
CA THR A 431 18.79 47.20 -24.73
C THR A 431 17.65 46.17 -24.74
N PRO A 432 17.94 44.88 -24.56
CA PRO A 432 16.90 43.86 -24.37
C PRO A 432 15.99 44.22 -23.19
N VAL A 433 14.68 44.03 -23.38
CA VAL A 433 13.68 44.23 -22.32
C VAL A 433 12.92 42.95 -22.09
N GLN A 434 12.72 42.63 -20.82
CA GLN A 434 11.91 41.51 -20.39
C GLN A 434 10.49 41.97 -20.05
N TYR A 435 9.49 41.15 -20.38
CA TYR A 435 8.09 41.42 -20.09
C TYR A 435 7.45 40.23 -19.38
N ARG A 436 6.53 40.53 -18.45
CA ARG A 436 5.66 39.52 -17.82
C ARG A 436 4.28 40.10 -17.58
N LEU A 437 3.28 39.22 -17.56
CA LEU A 437 1.90 39.56 -17.21
C LEU A 437 1.55 38.96 -15.85
N ILE A 438 0.83 39.74 -15.04
CA ILE A 438 0.21 39.31 -13.79
C ILE A 438 -1.29 39.33 -13.97
N VAL A 439 -1.96 38.25 -13.61
CA VAL A 439 -3.43 38.13 -13.63
C VAL A 439 -3.93 37.82 -12.22
N GLU A 440 -4.94 38.57 -11.78
CA GLU A 440 -5.64 38.38 -10.52
C GLU A 440 -7.04 37.81 -10.78
N PHE A 441 -7.40 36.78 -10.03
CA PHE A 441 -8.63 36.02 -10.20
C PHE A 441 -9.62 36.31 -9.07
N ALA A 442 -10.91 36.10 -9.31
CA ALA A 442 -11.98 36.35 -8.34
C ALA A 442 -11.83 35.57 -7.03
N ASN A 443 -11.07 34.46 -7.04
CA ASN A 443 -10.72 33.67 -5.85
C ASN A 443 -9.54 34.26 -5.04
N GLY A 444 -9.07 35.47 -5.36
CA GLY A 444 -7.98 36.16 -4.67
C GLY A 444 -6.56 35.71 -5.06
N LYS A 445 -6.41 34.69 -5.91
CA LYS A 445 -5.09 34.23 -6.38
C LYS A 445 -4.52 35.17 -7.45
N LYS A 446 -3.20 35.36 -7.41
CA LYS A 446 -2.41 36.04 -8.45
C LYS A 446 -1.52 35.03 -9.17
N SER A 447 -1.32 35.21 -10.47
CA SER A 447 -0.40 34.36 -11.23
C SER A 447 0.35 35.12 -12.30
N TYR A 448 1.55 34.62 -12.60
CA TYR A 448 2.48 35.21 -13.54
C TYR A 448 2.51 34.38 -14.82
N SER A 449 2.65 35.05 -15.96
CA SER A 449 3.01 34.39 -17.23
C SER A 449 4.47 33.95 -17.22
N ASN A 450 4.88 33.23 -18.27
CA ASN A 450 6.28 33.21 -18.69
C ASN A 450 6.83 34.63 -18.90
N VAL A 451 8.14 34.79 -18.72
CA VAL A 451 8.85 36.03 -19.05
C VAL A 451 9.35 35.93 -20.49
N ILE A 452 9.06 36.93 -21.32
CA ILE A 452 9.62 37.03 -22.68
C ILE A 452 10.66 38.14 -22.74
N THR A 453 11.68 37.98 -23.59
CA THR A 453 12.68 39.02 -23.84
C THR A 453 12.54 39.52 -25.27
N LEU A 454 12.26 40.81 -25.44
CA LEU A 454 12.28 41.48 -26.74
C LEU A 454 13.56 42.27 -26.88
N ARG A 455 14.22 42.13 -28.03
CA ARG A 455 15.49 42.81 -28.34
C ARG A 455 15.23 43.91 -29.37
N PRO A 456 15.96 45.03 -29.31
CA PRO A 456 15.95 46.01 -30.40
C PRO A 456 16.38 45.34 -31.70
N GLU A 457 15.65 45.59 -32.79
CA GLU A 457 16.06 45.15 -34.12
C GLU A 457 17.41 45.80 -34.49
N THR A 458 18.50 45.05 -34.35
CA THR A 458 19.83 45.42 -34.84
C THR A 458 20.12 44.59 -36.09
N ILE A 459 19.96 45.17 -37.28
CA ILE A 459 20.32 44.50 -38.54
C ILE A 459 21.85 44.42 -38.61
N PHE A 460 22.44 43.34 -38.11
CA PHE A 460 23.91 43.13 -38.12
C PHE A 460 24.40 42.25 -39.28
N LYS A 461 23.52 41.91 -40.24
CA LYS A 461 23.86 41.09 -41.41
C LYS A 461 23.38 41.72 -42.72
N PRO A 462 24.13 41.60 -43.83
CA PRO A 462 23.66 41.99 -45.14
C PRO A 462 22.47 41.08 -45.54
N LYS A 463 21.47 41.66 -46.21
CA LYS A 463 20.27 40.94 -46.66
C LYS A 463 19.93 41.29 -48.10
N LEU A 464 19.42 40.32 -48.84
CA LEU A 464 18.73 40.55 -50.09
C LEU A 464 17.36 41.17 -49.84
N ASN A 465 17.03 42.21 -50.59
CA ASN A 465 15.69 42.81 -50.54
C ASN A 465 14.64 41.91 -51.23
N GLY A 466 15.09 40.97 -52.07
CA GLY A 466 14.25 39.96 -52.70
C GLY A 466 15.09 38.79 -53.20
N ASN A 467 14.52 37.59 -53.17
CA ASN A 467 15.18 36.33 -53.55
C ASN A 467 14.81 35.85 -54.97
N LEU A 468 13.98 36.61 -55.71
CA LEU A 468 13.64 36.36 -57.10
C LEU A 468 14.01 37.57 -57.95
N ILE A 469 14.87 37.36 -58.95
CA ILE A 469 15.40 38.42 -59.79
C ILE A 469 14.91 38.24 -61.22
N THR A 470 14.08 39.16 -61.68
CA THR A 470 13.59 39.24 -63.07
C THR A 470 14.36 40.27 -63.89
N GLY A 471 14.95 41.28 -63.23
CA GLY A 471 15.75 42.33 -63.86
C GLY A 471 17.24 41.99 -63.97
N LYS A 472 18.04 43.03 -64.25
CA LYS A 472 19.51 42.95 -64.33
C LYS A 472 20.23 43.22 -63.01
N GLN A 473 19.50 43.56 -61.94
CA GLN A 473 20.09 43.97 -60.67
C GLN A 473 19.49 43.22 -59.48
N LEU A 474 20.35 42.94 -58.51
CA LEU A 474 20.06 42.34 -57.22
C LEU A 474 20.19 43.41 -56.13
N ASN A 475 19.07 43.77 -55.51
CA ASN A 475 19.06 44.80 -54.46
C ASN A 475 19.43 44.20 -53.11
N VAL A 476 20.43 44.79 -52.46
CA VAL A 476 21.00 44.33 -51.19
C VAL A 476 21.01 45.48 -50.19
N SER A 477 20.67 45.19 -48.94
CA SER A 477 20.82 46.11 -47.82
C SER A 477 21.94 45.63 -46.91
N CYS A 478 22.98 46.45 -46.76
CA CYS A 478 24.19 46.12 -46.00
C CYS A 478 24.38 47.09 -44.80
N PRO A 479 24.63 46.59 -43.58
CA PRO A 479 24.84 47.44 -42.40
C PRO A 479 26.23 48.09 -42.30
N GLU A 480 27.22 47.53 -43.00
CA GLU A 480 28.60 48.00 -43.14
C GLU A 480 29.04 47.77 -44.60
N ASP A 481 30.31 48.06 -44.92
CA ASP A 481 30.89 47.66 -46.20
C ASP A 481 31.15 46.14 -46.23
N PHE A 482 30.76 45.49 -47.31
CA PHE A 482 30.99 44.07 -47.55
C PHE A 482 31.63 43.84 -48.91
N GLU A 483 32.51 42.86 -48.99
CA GLU A 483 32.82 42.18 -50.24
C GLU A 483 31.72 41.14 -50.50
N TYR A 484 31.39 40.91 -51.77
CA TYR A 484 30.47 39.87 -52.17
C TYR A 484 31.04 38.95 -53.23
N SER A 485 30.53 37.72 -53.30
CA SER A 485 30.73 36.79 -54.40
C SER A 485 29.42 36.11 -54.77
N ILE A 486 29.07 36.08 -56.06
CA ILE A 486 27.96 35.27 -56.56
C ILE A 486 28.52 33.92 -56.99
N ILE A 487 27.92 32.85 -56.49
CA ILE A 487 28.34 31.47 -56.65
C ILE A 487 27.21 30.69 -57.32
N ASP A 488 27.52 29.92 -58.34
CA ASP A 488 26.54 29.04 -59.00
C ASP A 488 26.29 27.73 -58.21
N HIS A 489 25.36 26.91 -58.70
CA HIS A 489 25.00 25.63 -58.09
C HIS A 489 26.15 24.59 -58.07
N THR A 490 27.22 24.79 -58.86
CA THR A 490 28.40 23.92 -58.86
C THR A 490 29.45 24.38 -57.82
N GLY A 491 29.22 25.50 -57.15
CA GLY A 491 30.15 26.10 -56.20
C GLY A 491 31.17 27.05 -56.85
N LYS A 492 31.05 27.32 -58.16
CA LYS A 492 31.95 28.22 -58.87
C LYS A 492 31.56 29.68 -58.64
N ALA A 493 32.53 30.51 -58.23
CA ALA A 493 32.35 31.96 -58.15
C ALA A 493 32.25 32.57 -59.55
N ILE A 494 31.10 33.17 -59.85
CA ILE A 494 30.80 33.80 -61.15
C ILE A 494 31.25 35.26 -61.17
N THR A 495 31.01 35.99 -60.08
CA THR A 495 31.47 37.38 -59.93
C THR A 495 31.84 37.68 -58.48
N LYS A 496 32.63 38.74 -58.30
CA LYS A 496 32.98 39.32 -57.01
C LYS A 496 32.97 40.84 -57.09
N GLY A 497 32.71 41.51 -55.97
CA GLY A 497 32.78 42.96 -55.89
C GLY A 497 32.67 43.46 -54.47
N ARG A 498 32.49 44.77 -54.31
CA ARG A 498 32.28 45.43 -53.02
C ARG A 498 30.95 46.16 -53.01
N ILE A 499 30.28 46.10 -51.88
CA ILE A 499 29.05 46.80 -51.56
C ILE A 499 29.35 47.72 -50.39
N ILE A 500 29.00 49.00 -50.53
CA ILE A 500 29.12 49.98 -49.46
C ILE A 500 27.92 49.90 -48.51
N LYS A 501 28.10 50.36 -47.28
CA LYS A 501 27.03 50.49 -46.29
C LYS A 501 25.79 51.19 -46.87
N GLY A 502 24.61 50.61 -46.62
CA GLY A 502 23.32 51.09 -47.09
C GLY A 502 22.66 50.17 -48.11
N SER A 503 21.71 50.70 -48.88
CA SER A 503 21.09 49.98 -50.00
C SER A 503 21.97 50.10 -51.25
N SER A 504 22.34 48.97 -51.83
CA SER A 504 23.17 48.89 -53.03
C SER A 504 22.60 47.87 -54.02
N SER A 505 22.92 48.04 -55.30
CA SER A 505 22.54 47.10 -56.36
C SER A 505 23.77 46.34 -56.86
N VAL A 506 23.66 45.02 -56.97
CA VAL A 506 24.65 44.13 -57.60
C VAL A 506 24.19 43.80 -59.02
N GLU A 507 25.05 44.00 -60.02
CA GLU A 507 24.75 43.62 -61.40
C GLU A 507 24.68 42.09 -61.53
N ALA A 508 23.58 41.61 -62.09
CA ALA A 508 23.23 40.21 -62.24
C ALA A 508 22.65 39.90 -63.65
N GLY A 509 22.68 40.88 -64.57
CA GLY A 509 22.14 40.73 -65.93
C GLY A 509 22.88 39.70 -66.80
N PHE A 510 24.13 39.39 -66.48
CA PHE A 510 24.94 38.38 -67.16
C PHE A 510 24.67 36.94 -66.66
N LEU A 511 23.88 36.76 -65.60
CA LEU A 511 23.54 35.44 -65.08
C LEU A 511 22.45 34.80 -65.94
N ALA A 512 22.63 33.52 -66.27
CA ALA A 512 21.59 32.71 -66.87
C ALA A 512 20.45 32.44 -65.87
N ALA A 513 19.29 31.99 -66.37
CA ALA A 513 18.20 31.56 -65.50
C ALA A 513 18.66 30.37 -64.64
N GLY A 514 18.46 30.46 -63.32
CA GLY A 514 18.98 29.45 -62.40
C GLY A 514 19.03 29.90 -60.94
N ILE A 515 19.54 29.01 -60.08
CA ILE A 515 19.72 29.26 -58.65
C ILE A 515 21.17 29.67 -58.38
N TYR A 516 21.34 30.74 -57.62
CA TYR A 516 22.62 31.28 -57.22
C TYR A 516 22.66 31.57 -55.72
N ILE A 517 23.87 31.61 -55.17
CA ILE A 517 24.12 32.05 -53.80
C ILE A 517 24.98 33.31 -53.87
N ILE A 518 24.53 34.39 -53.24
CA ILE A 518 25.41 35.52 -52.95
C ILE A 518 26.01 35.32 -51.57
N ARG A 519 27.32 35.45 -51.47
CA ARG A 519 28.09 35.38 -50.24
C ARG A 519 28.66 36.74 -49.92
N PHE A 520 28.54 37.20 -48.69
CA PHE A 520 29.07 38.48 -48.21
C PHE A 520 30.17 38.26 -47.16
N THR A 521 31.24 39.05 -47.19
CA THR A 521 32.37 38.98 -46.26
C THR A 521 32.87 40.38 -45.89
N ASN A 522 33.24 40.62 -44.62
CA ASN A 522 33.79 41.91 -44.16
C ASN A 522 35.00 41.75 -43.22
N GLY A 523 35.76 40.66 -43.35
CA GLY A 523 36.90 40.33 -42.50
C GLY A 523 36.55 39.83 -41.09
N LYS A 524 35.33 40.09 -40.60
CA LYS A 524 34.82 39.62 -39.30
C LYS A 524 33.95 38.36 -39.40
N GLY A 525 33.37 38.10 -40.57
CA GLY A 525 32.50 36.95 -40.80
C GLY A 525 32.10 36.78 -42.26
N GLN A 526 31.35 35.72 -42.51
CA GLN A 526 30.80 35.38 -43.83
C GLN A 526 29.31 35.05 -43.71
N TRP A 527 28.49 35.63 -44.59
CA TRP A 527 27.05 35.39 -44.69
C TRP A 527 26.71 34.93 -46.10
N SER A 528 25.62 34.20 -46.29
CA SER A 528 25.20 33.76 -47.62
C SER A 528 23.68 33.74 -47.72
N GLU A 529 23.18 34.19 -48.87
CA GLU A 529 21.76 34.16 -49.19
C GLU A 529 21.55 33.59 -50.60
N LYS A 530 20.46 32.84 -50.76
CA LYS A 530 20.10 32.22 -52.04
C LYS A 530 19.13 33.12 -52.79
N PHE A 531 19.33 33.25 -54.11
CA PHE A 531 18.37 33.88 -55.00
C PHE A 531 18.19 33.07 -56.29
N VAL A 532 17.08 33.33 -56.97
CA VAL A 532 16.73 32.69 -58.25
C VAL A 532 16.71 33.77 -59.32
N LYS A 533 17.47 33.56 -60.39
CA LYS A 533 17.41 34.35 -61.61
C LYS A 533 16.38 33.71 -62.54
N LYS A 534 15.34 34.45 -62.91
CA LYS A 534 14.42 34.07 -63.98
C LYS A 534 14.92 34.58 -65.33
#